data_AF-A0A9E1IGI1-F1
#
_entry.id   AF-A0A9E1IGI1-F1
#
_cell.length_a   1.000
_cell.length_b   1.000
_cell.length_c   1.000
_cell.angle_alpha   90.00
_cell.angle_beta   90.00
_cell.angle_gamma   90.00
#
_symmetry.space_group_name_H-M   'P 1'
#
loop_
_entity.id
_entity.type
_entity.pdbx_description
1 polymer ?
#
loop_
_entity_poly.entity_id
_entity_poly.type
_entity_poly.pdbx_seq_one_letter_code
_entity_poly.pdbx_strand_id
1 'polypeptide(L)'
;MRLFHFALVPLTMACNPADLSIELDYDGDGLLGAEEEALGTDPYNADSDGDGYDDDVELEENTDPADEFDRPYQAGWGKDSCRNEIASTGNGLGDIVENFALKNQYGETTKLHDFCGRTVFLVTSAFW
;
A
#
# COMPACT_ATOMS: atom_id res chain seq x y z
N MET A 1 35.73 -52.27 -0.97
CA MET A 1 34.71 -51.28 -1.37
C MET A 1 33.46 -51.56 -0.57
N ARG A 2 32.81 -50.66 0.19
CA ARG A 2 32.68 -49.21 0.11
C ARG A 2 32.64 -48.65 1.54
N LEU A 3 33.45 -47.63 1.83
CA LEU A 3 33.24 -46.79 3.01
C LEU A 3 31.91 -46.05 2.79
N PHE A 4 30.92 -46.29 3.65
CA PHE A 4 29.81 -45.34 3.79
C PHE A 4 30.37 -44.13 4.55
N HIS A 5 30.74 -43.10 3.79
CA HIS A 5 30.96 -41.77 4.34
C HIS A 5 29.58 -41.25 4.76
N PHE A 6 29.26 -41.43 6.04
CA PHE A 6 28.23 -40.63 6.71
C PHE A 6 28.76 -39.21 6.75
N ALA A 7 28.42 -38.42 5.73
CA ALA A 7 28.60 -36.98 5.78
C ALA A 7 27.61 -36.46 6.84
N LEU A 8 28.10 -36.30 8.07
CA LEU A 8 27.58 -35.32 9.00
C LEU A 8 27.65 -33.98 8.27
N VAL A 9 26.54 -33.57 7.66
CA VAL A 9 26.36 -32.17 7.27
C VAL A 9 26.38 -31.41 8.60
N PRO A 10 27.38 -30.54 8.85
CA PRO A 10 27.43 -29.78 10.09
C PRO A 10 26.17 -28.92 10.14
N LEU A 11 25.47 -29.00 11.28
CA LEU A 11 24.30 -28.22 11.60
C LEU A 11 24.72 -26.76 11.88
N THR A 12 25.21 -26.09 10.84
CA THR A 12 25.54 -24.66 10.86
C THR A 12 24.76 -23.97 9.74
N MET A 13 23.45 -24.22 9.69
CA MET A 13 22.53 -23.29 9.03
C MET A 13 22.27 -22.19 10.06
N ALA A 14 22.41 -20.93 9.65
CA ALA A 14 22.19 -19.76 10.49
C ALA A 14 20.92 -19.92 11.34
N CYS A 15 21.07 -19.96 12.65
CA CYS A 15 19.96 -19.71 13.57
C CYS A 15 20.28 -18.38 14.24
N ASN A 16 20.24 -17.32 13.44
CA ASN A 16 20.12 -15.99 14.00
C ASN A 16 18.61 -15.74 14.13
N PRO A 17 18.08 -15.38 15.31
CA PRO A 17 16.64 -15.15 15.47
C PRO A 17 16.10 -14.03 14.58
N ALA A 18 16.95 -13.09 14.13
CA ALA A 18 16.57 -12.06 13.16
C ALA A 18 16.51 -12.55 11.71
N ASP A 19 16.98 -13.76 11.40
CA ASP A 19 16.82 -14.39 10.08
C ASP A 19 15.49 -15.13 9.97
N LEU A 20 14.79 -15.31 11.10
CA LEU A 20 13.46 -15.92 11.12
C LEU A 20 12.35 -14.88 10.88
N SER A 21 12.58 -13.60 11.19
CA SER A 21 11.64 -12.51 10.94
C SER A 21 11.42 -12.25 9.46
N ILE A 22 12.40 -12.52 8.61
CA ILE A 22 12.30 -12.25 7.18
C ILE A 22 11.51 -13.30 6.38
N GLU A 23 11.40 -14.52 6.89
CA GLU A 23 10.78 -15.67 6.17
C GLU A 23 9.38 -16.02 6.69
N LEU A 24 8.90 -15.32 7.71
CA LEU A 24 7.61 -15.58 8.36
C LEU A 24 6.76 -14.30 8.38
N ASP A 25 5.46 -14.52 8.28
CA ASP A 25 4.40 -13.57 8.57
C ASP A 25 4.06 -13.70 10.06
N TYR A 26 4.39 -12.68 10.86
CA TYR A 26 4.42 -12.76 12.33
C TYR A 26 3.18 -12.19 12.99
N ASP A 27 2.57 -11.16 12.40
CA ASP A 27 1.33 -10.53 12.82
C ASP A 27 0.10 -11.08 12.08
N GLY A 28 0.30 -11.78 10.96
CA GLY A 28 -0.74 -12.49 10.23
C GLY A 28 -1.51 -11.61 9.26
N ASP A 29 -0.94 -10.49 8.81
CA ASP A 29 -1.56 -9.62 7.80
C ASP A 29 -1.46 -10.21 6.39
N GLY A 30 -0.46 -11.07 6.15
CA GLY A 30 -0.22 -11.74 4.87
C GLY A 30 1.06 -11.32 4.16
N LEU A 31 1.83 -10.37 4.71
CA LEU A 31 3.16 -10.01 4.26
C LEU A 31 4.22 -10.80 5.03
N LEU A 32 5.29 -11.18 4.34
CA LEU A 32 6.47 -11.72 5.01
C LEU A 32 7.32 -10.57 5.55
N GLY A 33 8.03 -10.76 6.66
CA GLY A 33 8.86 -9.68 7.20
C GLY A 33 9.97 -9.18 6.26
N ALA A 34 10.37 -9.93 5.23
CA ALA A 34 11.24 -9.43 4.15
C ALA A 34 10.54 -8.43 3.22
N GLU A 35 9.24 -8.63 2.97
CA GLU A 35 8.41 -7.72 2.18
C GLU A 35 8.16 -6.44 2.98
N GLU A 36 7.82 -6.59 4.27
CA GLU A 36 7.63 -5.48 5.19
C GLU A 36 8.91 -4.65 5.39
N GLU A 37 10.08 -5.28 5.54
CA GLU A 37 11.37 -4.57 5.59
C GLU A 37 11.62 -3.75 4.31
N ALA A 38 11.18 -4.25 3.15
CA ALA A 38 11.32 -3.54 1.88
C ALA A 38 10.33 -2.37 1.74
N LEU A 39 9.18 -2.45 2.40
CA LEU A 39 8.13 -1.42 2.43
C LEU A 39 8.35 -0.38 3.53
N GLY A 40 9.12 -0.73 4.57
CA GLY A 40 9.35 0.12 5.74
C GLY A 40 8.30 -0.02 6.84
N THR A 41 7.55 -1.12 6.85
CA THR A 41 6.53 -1.49 7.84
C THR A 41 7.14 -2.33 8.99
N ASP A 42 6.36 -2.61 10.04
CA ASP A 42 6.78 -3.35 11.25
C ASP A 42 6.29 -4.81 11.21
N PRO A 43 7.20 -5.81 11.08
CA PRO A 43 6.85 -7.24 10.99
C PRO A 43 6.13 -7.89 12.16
N TYR A 44 5.71 -7.11 13.16
CA TYR A 44 4.99 -7.58 14.32
C TYR A 44 3.70 -6.78 14.55
N ASN A 45 3.31 -5.94 13.60
CA ASN A 45 2.17 -5.08 13.66
C ASN A 45 1.49 -4.96 12.29
N ALA A 46 0.36 -5.65 12.15
CA ALA A 46 -0.40 -5.72 10.91
C ALA A 46 -0.83 -4.35 10.36
N ASP A 47 -0.96 -3.31 11.19
CA ASP A 47 -1.29 -1.91 10.80
C ASP A 47 -0.16 -1.01 11.30
N SER A 48 0.88 -0.85 10.47
CA SER A 48 2.16 -0.28 10.88
C SER A 48 2.09 1.21 11.20
N ASP A 49 1.27 1.96 10.48
CA ASP A 49 1.09 3.39 10.69
C ASP A 49 -0.08 3.76 11.64
N GLY A 50 -0.92 2.78 11.98
CA GLY A 50 -1.94 2.85 13.02
C GLY A 50 -3.23 3.54 12.57
N ASP A 51 -3.51 3.53 11.27
CA ASP A 51 -4.62 4.26 10.69
C ASP A 51 -5.94 3.46 10.63
N GLY A 52 -5.85 2.16 10.92
CA GLY A 52 -6.94 1.19 10.96
C GLY A 52 -7.04 0.23 9.76
N TYR A 53 -6.08 0.22 8.84
CA TYR A 53 -5.99 -0.76 7.75
C TYR A 53 -4.71 -1.61 7.89
N ASP A 54 -4.82 -2.90 7.55
CA ASP A 54 -3.66 -3.79 7.58
C ASP A 54 -2.73 -3.46 6.38
N ASP A 55 -1.42 -3.61 6.54
CA ASP A 55 -0.39 -3.18 5.57
C ASP A 55 -0.60 -3.87 4.20
N ASP A 56 -0.99 -5.16 4.20
CA ASP A 56 -1.33 -5.93 2.99
C ASP A 56 -2.52 -5.31 2.22
N VAL A 57 -3.59 -4.93 2.93
CA VAL A 57 -4.79 -4.31 2.38
C VAL A 57 -4.44 -2.98 1.73
N GLU A 58 -3.53 -2.23 2.34
CA GLU A 58 -3.09 -0.96 1.79
C GLU A 58 -2.36 -1.14 0.46
N LEU A 59 -1.47 -2.13 0.35
CA LEU A 59 -0.82 -2.44 -0.92
C LEU A 59 -1.83 -2.82 -2.02
N GLU A 60 -2.85 -3.63 -1.68
CA GLU A 60 -3.90 -4.02 -2.63
C GLU A 60 -4.72 -2.81 -3.12
N GLU A 61 -4.98 -1.85 -2.24
CA GLU A 61 -5.70 -0.61 -2.53
C GLU A 61 -4.79 0.53 -3.05
N ASN A 62 -3.53 0.19 -3.36
CA ASN A 62 -2.48 1.07 -3.87
C ASN A 62 -2.11 2.20 -2.90
N THR A 63 -2.31 2.05 -1.61
CA THR A 63 -1.96 3.02 -0.56
C THR A 63 -0.56 2.78 0.01
N ASP A 64 -0.08 3.67 0.88
CA ASP A 64 1.26 3.57 1.46
C ASP A 64 1.13 3.12 2.92
N PRO A 65 1.51 1.88 3.28
CA PRO A 65 1.32 1.32 4.62
C PRO A 65 2.20 1.95 5.71
N ALA A 66 3.05 2.90 5.34
CA ALA A 66 3.87 3.65 6.28
C ALA A 66 3.43 5.12 6.43
N ASP A 67 2.29 5.52 5.84
CA ASP A 67 1.75 6.88 5.90
C ASP A 67 0.26 6.90 6.27
N GLU A 68 -0.03 7.22 7.54
CA GLU A 68 -1.39 7.26 8.12
C GLU A 68 -2.39 8.16 7.34
N PHE A 69 -1.89 9.03 6.45
CA PHE A 69 -2.70 9.91 5.62
C PHE A 69 -2.92 9.40 4.19
N ASP A 70 -2.18 8.40 3.71
CA ASP A 70 -2.34 7.84 2.37
C ASP A 70 -3.06 6.51 2.35
N ARG A 71 -4.23 6.43 2.98
CA ARG A 71 -4.99 5.19 3.20
C ARG A 71 -6.22 4.92 2.34
N PRO A 72 -6.82 3.71 2.37
CA PRO A 72 -8.04 3.42 1.63
C PRO A 72 -9.20 4.35 2.02
N TYR A 73 -9.98 4.79 1.02
CA TYR A 73 -11.15 5.61 1.31
C TYR A 73 -12.23 4.77 2.00
N GLN A 74 -12.77 5.26 3.12
CA GLN A 74 -13.88 4.60 3.83
C GLN A 74 -15.12 4.42 2.94
N ALA A 75 -15.26 5.25 1.89
CA ALA A 75 -16.30 5.09 0.88
C ALA A 75 -16.19 3.83 0.01
N GLY A 76 -15.10 3.05 0.11
CA GLY A 76 -14.82 1.90 -0.74
C GLY A 76 -14.51 2.29 -2.18
N TRP A 77 -14.00 3.52 -2.38
CA TRP A 77 -13.50 3.97 -3.67
C TRP A 77 -12.00 3.67 -3.71
N GLY A 78 -11.57 2.77 -4.60
CA GLY A 78 -10.15 2.47 -4.76
C GLY A 78 -9.36 3.65 -5.33
N LYS A 79 -8.08 3.74 -4.95
CA LYS A 79 -7.12 4.69 -5.54
C LYS A 79 -6.40 3.98 -6.69
N ASP A 80 -6.41 4.57 -7.88
CA ASP A 80 -5.73 4.00 -9.04
C ASP A 80 -4.21 4.31 -8.99
N SER A 81 -3.39 3.36 -9.43
CA SER A 81 -1.91 3.42 -9.32
C SER A 81 -1.25 4.60 -10.03
N CYS A 82 -1.91 5.14 -11.07
CA CYS A 82 -1.41 6.31 -11.80
C CYS A 82 -1.59 7.65 -11.05
N ARG A 83 -2.18 7.69 -9.85
CA ARG A 83 -2.53 8.94 -9.16
C ARG A 83 -1.36 9.91 -8.95
N ASN A 84 -0.16 9.37 -8.79
CA ASN A 84 1.08 10.13 -8.54
C ASN A 84 1.88 10.41 -9.82
N GLU A 85 1.45 9.87 -10.97
CA GLU A 85 2.13 10.01 -12.26
C GLU A 85 1.54 11.14 -13.11
N ILE A 86 0.44 11.75 -12.66
CA ILE A 86 -0.33 12.73 -13.42
C ILE A 86 0.03 14.14 -12.97
N ALA A 87 0.33 14.98 -13.95
CA ALA A 87 0.55 16.40 -13.75
C ALA A 87 -0.48 17.21 -14.54
N SER A 88 -1.00 18.27 -13.91
CA SER A 88 -1.89 19.21 -14.58
C SER A 88 -1.17 19.89 -15.76
N THR A 89 -1.85 20.00 -16.89
CA THR A 89 -1.39 20.79 -18.05
C THR A 89 -2.18 22.08 -18.23
N GLY A 90 -3.31 22.23 -17.54
CA GLY A 90 -4.18 23.40 -17.64
C GLY A 90 -5.65 23.08 -17.40
N ASN A 91 -6.51 24.07 -17.64
CA ASN A 91 -7.97 23.94 -17.47
C ASN A 91 -8.72 24.11 -18.81
N GLY A 92 -8.01 23.99 -19.94
CA GLY A 92 -8.57 24.06 -21.29
C GLY A 92 -9.15 22.72 -21.76
N LEU A 93 -9.84 22.75 -22.90
CA LEU A 93 -10.30 21.52 -23.54
C LEU A 93 -9.10 20.68 -24.01
N GLY A 94 -9.03 19.44 -23.53
CA GLY A 94 -7.94 18.51 -23.84
C GLY A 94 -6.76 18.57 -22.86
N ASP A 95 -6.80 19.47 -21.88
CA ASP A 95 -5.82 19.50 -20.80
C ASP A 95 -6.12 18.45 -19.72
N ILE A 96 -5.08 18.08 -18.98
CA ILE A 96 -5.20 17.41 -17.69
C ILE A 96 -5.49 18.49 -16.66
N VAL A 97 -6.70 18.46 -16.09
CA VAL A 97 -7.14 19.38 -15.05
C VAL A 97 -6.33 19.22 -13.76
N GLU A 98 -6.28 20.28 -12.96
CA GLU A 98 -5.66 20.26 -11.63
C GLU A 98 -6.22 19.13 -10.73
N ASN A 99 -5.34 18.62 -9.85
CA ASN A 99 -5.71 17.60 -8.86
C ASN A 99 -6.47 18.22 -7.68
N PHE A 100 -7.64 18.80 -7.94
CA PHE A 100 -8.43 19.44 -6.89
C PHE A 100 -8.97 18.38 -5.92
N ALA A 101 -9.13 18.81 -4.67
CA ALA A 101 -9.58 17.96 -3.58
C ALA A 101 -10.99 18.36 -3.13
N LEU A 102 -11.85 17.37 -2.91
CA LEU A 102 -13.21 17.54 -2.41
C LEU A 102 -13.43 16.65 -1.19
N LYS A 103 -14.35 17.05 -0.32
CA LYS A 103 -14.77 16.20 0.80
C LYS A 103 -15.81 15.19 0.33
N ASN A 104 -15.61 13.91 0.65
CA ASN A 104 -16.62 12.87 0.41
C ASN A 104 -17.70 12.87 1.52
N GLN A 105 -18.64 11.93 1.44
CA GLN A 105 -19.74 11.77 2.40
C GLN A 105 -19.30 11.37 3.81
N TYR A 106 -18.08 10.83 3.97
CA TYR A 106 -17.47 10.47 5.25
C TYR A 106 -16.58 11.59 5.81
N GLY A 107 -16.44 12.71 5.10
CA GLY A 107 -15.60 13.83 5.53
C GLY A 107 -14.11 13.63 5.21
N GLU A 108 -13.76 12.63 4.40
CA GLU A 108 -12.40 12.41 3.90
C GLU A 108 -12.12 13.32 2.72
N THR A 109 -10.86 13.70 2.55
CA THR A 109 -10.43 14.53 1.43
C THR A 109 -10.08 13.63 0.25
N THR A 110 -10.89 13.65 -0.80
CA THR A 110 -10.68 12.87 -2.03
C THR A 110 -10.08 13.74 -3.13
N LYS A 111 -9.03 13.27 -3.80
CA LYS A 111 -8.39 13.99 -4.90
C LYS A 111 -8.86 13.45 -6.24
N LEU A 112 -8.98 14.32 -7.24
CA LEU A 112 -9.47 13.92 -8.56
C LEU A 112 -8.56 12.88 -9.25
N HIS A 113 -7.23 13.05 -9.14
CA HIS A 113 -6.27 12.18 -9.83
C HIS A 113 -6.20 10.78 -9.23
N ASP A 114 -6.78 10.56 -8.03
CA ASP A 114 -6.91 9.22 -7.45
C ASP A 114 -7.79 8.30 -8.30
N PHE A 115 -8.65 8.87 -9.16
CA PHE A 115 -9.53 8.13 -10.07
C PHE A 115 -9.00 8.10 -11.51
N CYS A 116 -7.69 8.13 -11.67
CA CYS A 116 -7.08 8.15 -12.98
C CYS A 116 -7.46 6.92 -13.82
N GLY A 117 -7.69 7.12 -15.12
CA GLY A 117 -8.18 6.06 -16.01
C GLY A 117 -9.67 5.77 -15.89
N ARG A 118 -10.40 6.43 -14.98
CA ARG A 118 -11.86 6.32 -14.84
C ARG A 118 -12.56 7.54 -15.45
N THR A 119 -13.85 7.35 -15.76
CA THR A 119 -14.73 8.47 -16.13
C THR A 119 -15.37 9.04 -14.86
N VAL A 120 -15.03 10.29 -14.52
CA VAL A 120 -15.59 11.01 -13.38
C VAL A 120 -16.59 12.05 -13.88
N PHE A 121 -17.82 12.00 -13.36
CA PHE A 121 -18.84 13.01 -13.61
C PHE A 121 -18.80 14.09 -12.55
N LEU A 122 -18.37 15.31 -12.92
CA LEU A 122 -18.45 16.46 -12.04
C LEU A 122 -19.79 17.16 -12.23
N VAL A 123 -20.70 16.99 -11.27
CA VAL A 123 -22.01 17.66 -11.28
C VAL A 123 -21.95 18.87 -10.36
N THR A 124 -21.99 20.06 -10.96
CA THR A 124 -22.04 21.32 -10.21
C THR A 124 -23.42 21.95 -10.39
N SER A 125 -23.93 22.56 -9.33
CA SER A 125 -25.17 23.34 -9.36
C SER A 125 -25.01 24.56 -8.46
N ALA A 126 -25.75 25.62 -8.77
CA ALA A 126 -25.77 26.84 -7.98
C ALA A 126 -27.21 27.28 -7.81
N PHE A 127 -27.58 27.66 -6.60
CA PHE A 127 -28.79 28.42 -6.34
C PHE A 127 -28.39 29.89 -6.25
N TRP A 128 -28.95 30.70 -7.14
CA TRP A 128 -28.80 32.16 -7.15
C TRP A 128 -30.11 32.81 -6.73
#